data_AF-A0A9D6L1H8-F1
#
_entry.id   AF-A0A9D6L1H8-F1
#
_cell.length_a   1.000
_cell.length_b   1.000
_cell.length_c   1.000
_cell.angle_alpha   90.00
_cell.angle_beta   90.00
_cell.angle_gamma   90.00
#
_symmetry.space_group_name_H-M   'P 1'
#
loop_
_entity.id
_entity.type
_entity.pdbx_description
1 polymer ?
#
loop_
_entity_poly.entity_id
_entity_poly.type
_entity_poly.pdbx_seq_one_letter_code
_entity_poly.pdbx_strand_id
1 'polypeptide(L)' 'MRMRIMLAGALMLALAACQTAKIENAAGGTFDIGYDNLRHGSLDADVAANRHCGGAATMVSDTTHADGHHFRNYRCTRRR' A
#
# COMPACT_ATOMS: atom_id res chain seq x y z
N MET A 1 -15.67 -35.53 -39.88
CA MET A 1 -16.19 -34.51 -38.94
C MET A 1 -15.18 -34.38 -37.81
N ARG A 2 -14.36 -33.33 -37.80
CA ARG A 2 -14.50 -32.17 -36.90
C ARG A 2 -14.77 -32.58 -35.44
N MET A 3 -13.76 -32.50 -34.57
CA MET A 3 -13.75 -31.46 -33.52
C MET A 3 -12.37 -31.34 -32.87
N ARG A 4 -11.70 -30.21 -33.17
CA ARG A 4 -10.59 -29.68 -32.36
C ARG A 4 -11.20 -29.19 -31.05
N ILE A 5 -11.07 -29.96 -29.98
CA ILE A 5 -11.49 -29.51 -28.65
C ILE A 5 -10.29 -28.84 -27.98
N MET A 6 -10.21 -27.54 -28.27
CA MET A 6 -9.85 -26.45 -27.36
C MET A 6 -8.64 -26.64 -26.45
N LEU A 7 -7.53 -26.05 -26.89
CA LEU A 7 -6.60 -25.31 -26.03
C LEU A 7 -7.36 -24.33 -25.11
N ALA A 8 -6.67 -23.94 -24.03
CA ALA A 8 -6.99 -22.87 -23.09
C ALA A 8 -7.70 -23.30 -21.80
N GLY A 9 -7.06 -24.22 -21.07
CA GLY A 9 -7.22 -24.31 -19.62
C GLY A 9 -6.66 -23.04 -18.96
N ALA A 10 -7.55 -22.07 -18.80
CA ALA A 10 -7.50 -20.89 -17.95
C ALA A 10 -6.26 -20.70 -17.05
N LEU A 11 -5.34 -19.83 -17.48
CA LEU A 11 -4.50 -19.04 -16.58
C LEU A 11 -5.43 -18.07 -15.81
N MET A 12 -6.03 -18.53 -14.73
CA MET A 12 -6.69 -17.67 -13.76
C MET A 12 -6.30 -18.12 -12.35
N LEU A 13 -5.14 -17.66 -11.89
CA LEU A 13 -4.92 -17.38 -10.49
C LEU A 13 -4.32 -16.00 -10.41
N ALA A 14 -5.26 -15.05 -10.43
CA ALA A 14 -5.22 -13.77 -9.76
C ALA A 14 -3.81 -13.35 -9.31
N LEU A 15 -3.27 -12.34 -10.01
CA LEU A 15 -2.62 -11.25 -9.31
C LEU A 15 -3.62 -10.76 -8.25
N ALA A 16 -3.57 -11.35 -7.06
CA ALA A 16 -3.97 -10.66 -5.85
C ALA A 16 -3.11 -9.41 -5.87
N ALA A 17 -3.68 -8.34 -6.40
CA ALA A 17 -3.12 -7.00 -6.30
C ALA A 17 -2.91 -6.82 -4.80
N CYS A 18 -1.66 -7.03 -4.38
CA CYS A 18 -1.18 -6.77 -3.05
C CYS A 18 -1.34 -5.26 -2.91
N GLN A 19 -2.52 -4.85 -2.44
CA GLN A 19 -2.96 -3.47 -2.26
C GLN A 19 -2.19 -2.91 -1.06
N THR A 20 -0.87 -2.92 -1.19
CA THR A 20 0.10 -2.45 -0.23
C THR A 20 -0.16 -0.97 -0.07
N ALA A 21 -0.22 -0.49 1.18
CA ALA A 21 -0.46 0.90 1.49
C ALA A 21 0.39 1.81 0.58
N LYS A 22 -0.26 2.75 -0.11
CA LYS A 22 0.36 3.50 -1.21
C LYS A 22 0.96 4.78 -0.70
N ILE A 23 2.12 5.14 -1.26
CA ILE A 23 2.78 6.42 -0.97
C ILE A 23 2.15 7.48 -1.87
N GLU A 24 1.50 8.50 -1.29
CA GLU A 24 0.66 9.41 -2.08
C GLU A 24 1.17 10.85 -2.23
N ASN A 25 2.12 11.30 -1.41
CA ASN A 25 2.82 12.57 -1.62
C ASN A 25 4.17 12.52 -0.94
N ALA A 26 5.25 13.03 -1.56
CA ALA A 26 6.57 13.12 -0.95
C ALA A 26 7.08 14.56 -1.05
N ALA A 27 6.53 15.45 -0.24
CA ALA A 27 6.91 16.86 -0.20
C ALA A 27 7.47 17.22 1.18
N GLY A 28 8.49 18.09 1.22
CA GLY A 28 9.02 18.63 2.49
C GLY A 28 9.80 17.64 3.36
N GLY A 29 10.21 16.48 2.84
CA GLY A 29 10.92 15.45 3.61
C GLY A 29 10.01 14.53 4.42
N THR A 30 8.70 14.65 4.22
CA THR A 30 7.68 13.71 4.71
C THR A 30 6.97 13.03 3.53
N PHE A 31 6.31 11.91 3.79
CA PHE A 31 5.47 11.23 2.81
C PHE A 31 4.20 10.64 3.41
N ASP A 32 3.13 10.61 2.62
CA ASP A 32 1.83 10.07 3.07
C ASP A 32 1.66 8.61 2.66
N ILE A 33 1.11 7.80 3.56
CA ILE A 33 0.66 6.43 3.29
C ILE A 33 -0.86 6.38 3.41
N GLY A 34 -1.53 6.11 2.30
CA GLY A 34 -2.98 5.88 2.24
C GLY A 34 -3.35 4.45 2.60
N TYR A 35 -4.34 4.27 3.47
CA TYR A 35 -4.91 2.97 3.85
C TYR A 35 -6.42 3.07 4.10
N ASP A 36 -7.10 1.93 4.00
CA ASP A 36 -8.54 1.77 4.25
C ASP A 36 -8.70 0.85 5.45
N ASN A 37 -9.21 1.37 6.57
CA ASN A 37 -9.37 0.63 7.83
C ASN A 37 -10.29 -0.59 7.74
N LEU A 38 -11.10 -0.72 6.69
CA LEU A 38 -11.92 -1.90 6.45
C LEU A 38 -11.11 -3.09 5.90
N ARG A 39 -9.91 -2.82 5.37
CA ARG A 39 -9.07 -3.81 4.69
C ARG A 39 -7.64 -3.88 5.24
N HIS A 40 -7.06 -2.74 5.59
CA HIS A 40 -5.70 -2.59 6.10
C HIS A 40 -5.70 -1.66 7.30
N GLY A 41 -4.98 -2.05 8.35
CA GLY A 41 -4.92 -1.26 9.57
C GLY A 41 -3.80 -0.23 9.52
N SER A 42 -3.77 0.65 10.53
CA SER A 42 -2.68 1.60 10.73
C SER A 42 -1.30 0.91 10.81
N LEU A 43 -1.22 -0.34 11.28
CA LEU A 43 -0.01 -1.15 11.29
C LEU A 43 0.54 -1.43 9.88
N ASP A 44 -0.33 -1.67 8.90
CA ASP A 44 0.10 -1.90 7.51
C ASP A 44 0.73 -0.64 6.94
N ALA A 45 0.23 0.53 7.33
CA ALA A 45 0.82 1.81 6.98
C ALA A 45 2.22 1.99 7.61
N ASP A 46 2.42 1.57 8.87
CA ASP A 46 3.72 1.60 9.53
C ASP A 46 4.73 0.67 8.85
N VAL A 47 4.30 -0.55 8.48
CA VAL A 47 5.15 -1.51 7.76
C VAL A 47 5.53 -0.98 6.37
N ALA A 48 4.57 -0.39 5.65
CA ALA A 48 4.83 0.22 4.35
C ALA A 48 5.79 1.41 4.46
N ALA A 49 5.61 2.28 5.46
CA ALA A 49 6.51 3.40 5.73
C ALA A 49 7.94 2.93 6.06
N ASN A 50 8.08 1.92 6.91
CA ASN A 50 9.39 1.36 7.24
C ASN A 50 10.07 0.73 6.02
N ARG A 51 9.31 0.03 5.17
CA ARG A 51 9.81 -0.53 3.93
C ARG A 51 10.27 0.56 2.96
N HIS A 52 9.50 1.64 2.82
CA HIS A 52 9.87 2.78 1.98
C HIS A 52 11.20 3.41 2.42
N CYS A 53 11.39 3.59 3.72
CA CYS A 53 12.61 4.19 4.27
C CYS A 53 13.81 3.24 4.32
N GLY A 54 13.63 1.94 4.03
CA GLY A 54 14.66 0.93 4.25
C GLY A 54 15.11 0.85 5.72
N GLY A 55 14.22 1.17 6.66
CA GLY A 55 14.52 1.36 8.08
C GLY A 55 13.34 1.99 8.82
N ALA A 56 13.54 2.43 10.06
CA ALA A 56 12.46 3.01 10.86
C ALA A 56 11.95 4.34 10.27
N ALA A 57 10.64 4.45 10.08
CA ALA A 57 9.93 5.69 9.81
C ALA A 57 9.27 6.22 11.10
N THR A 58 9.21 7.54 11.25
CA THR A 58 8.48 8.19 12.34
C THR A 58 7.17 8.74 11.80
N MET A 59 6.06 8.40 12.44
CA MET A 59 4.76 8.99 12.10
C MET A 59 4.72 10.44 12.57
N VAL A 60 4.27 11.32 11.69
CA VAL A 60 4.17 12.78 11.89
C VAL A 60 2.71 13.17 12.18
N SER A 61 1.77 12.64 11.40
CA SER A 61 0.34 12.88 11.60
C SER A 61 -0.50 11.71 11.07
N ASP A 62 -1.75 11.64 11.53
CA ASP A 62 -2.77 10.72 11.03
C ASP A 62 -4.02 11.54 10.73
N THR A 63 -4.49 11.47 9.49
CA THR A 63 -5.64 12.23 8.99
C THR A 63 -6.65 11.27 8.40
N THR A 64 -7.91 11.45 8.77
CA THR A 64 -9.03 10.72 8.18
C THR A 64 -9.84 11.66 7.30
N HIS A 65 -10.05 11.29 6.05
CA HIS A 65 -10.92 12.02 5.15
C HIS A 65 -12.39 11.64 5.36
N ALA A 66 -13.30 12.52 4.93
CA ALA A 66 -14.74 12.32 5.08
C ALA A 66 -15.30 11.13 4.28
N ASP A 67 -14.55 10.64 3.28
CA ASP A 67 -14.83 9.44 2.51
C ASP A 67 -14.41 8.14 3.22
N GLY A 68 -13.83 8.23 4.42
CA GLY A 68 -13.34 7.10 5.20
C GLY A 68 -11.93 6.64 4.82
N HIS A 69 -11.24 7.31 3.90
CA HIS A 69 -9.84 7.05 3.63
C HIS A 69 -8.94 7.62 4.73
N HIS A 70 -7.99 6.81 5.19
CA HIS A 70 -7.01 7.21 6.18
C HIS A 70 -5.65 7.47 5.53
N PHE A 71 -5.01 8.55 5.96
CA PHE A 71 -3.71 8.99 5.50
C PHE A 71 -2.81 9.23 6.70
N ARG A 72 -1.73 8.45 6.79
CA ARG A 72 -0.69 8.69 7.79
C ARG A 72 0.52 9.31 7.12
N ASN A 73 0.94 10.47 7.63
CA ASN A 73 2.15 11.15 7.19
C ASN A 73 3.34 10.62 7.99
N TYR A 74 4.44 10.34 7.29
CA TYR A 74 5.65 9.78 7.85
C TYR A 74 6.88 10.56 7.44
N ARG A 75 7.93 10.41 8.22
CA ARG A 75 9.28 10.86 7.88
C ARG A 75 10.24 9.71 8.04
N CYS A 76 11.14 9.52 7.07
CA CYS A 76 12.23 8.57 7.25
C CYS A 76 13.17 9.08 8.35
N THR A 77 13.47 8.21 9.31
CA THR A 77 14.51 8.50 10.29
C THR A 77 15.84 8.48 9.53
N ARG A 78 16.52 9.63 9.43
CA ARG A 78 17.89 9.65 8.90
C ARG A 78 18.72 8.71 9.76
N ARG A 79 19.34 7.69 9.15
CA ARG A 79 20.42 6.94 9.81
C ARG A 79 21.50 7.97 10.16
N ARG A 80 21.72 8.23 11.45
CA ARG A 80 22.89 8.96 11.93
C ARG A 80 24.13 8.10 11.72
#